data_AF-A0A2J7RA15-F1
#
_entry.id   AF-A0A2J7RA15-F1
#
_cell.length_a   1.000
_cell.length_b   1.000
_cell.length_c   1.000
_cell.angle_alpha   90.00
_cell.angle_beta   90.00
_cell.angle_gamma   90.00
#
_symmetry.space_group_name_H-M   'P 1'
#
loop_
_entity.id
_entity.type
_entity.pdbx_description
1 polymer ?
#
loop_
_entity_poly.entity_id
_entity_poly.type
_entity_poly.pdbx_seq_one_letter_code
_entity_poly.pdbx_strand_id
1 'polypeptide(L)'
;MFPPEEEPIIDIDAVLDTIVVKVSQDLVNDIPAGDPRWIEMRVPGATIKSSSSLHIFHQLEDKLKALELFLSFLKELKLWNRFSAVTSRGVVMATSYVLGEHAEKLVAAIALKTLQANHSALIDMAMQCVVGERPLGGLTYQDLFFREVTRVHQIIQVLSKKSEGLVHSDRRPQEVAHVIAETNTVILAVLEEVIQFRQKKADVFSPNSPCSAGINEYLPWTAAPGKGGLRDALSLQRNLTLKYGARSTGDTTLKNQLYDQLLHLMDIILDGRKSYLESIRGTEKFDILFQQYETERHAIIEPFLEDEEFERAAILAEKYCDFQILIQICELTDNNERLNQYMEKFSEQDFSQFLFSWYIQEQKQGRLLEKFRDIQKSRAHQQALAQFLVDHPSLSWLQNIFTGDYKQASCILRGLAEEETELLQRKKSMISLAKLAMMASDEQPDKVEEVVSTLNTNLDLVSYQEELPEIVLSSYGYDAERLRVLTPTELVKLYICDENSTATEYDFKKALDLLSYIEDEFERDELRHKIWCQAVLRDNWTDTDPNSPLEVIQGMTFFRLADLMAIMGSSPDEVLPPLERMLETQELGNLKDNSNFQFLLKMGYEHMHRILHTDP
;
A
#
# COMPACT_ATOMS: atom_id res chain seq x y z
N MET A 1 7.67 56.88 -21.75
CA MET A 1 6.88 55.69 -22.14
C MET A 1 7.83 54.51 -22.09
N PHE A 2 7.45 53.42 -21.43
CA PHE A 2 8.24 52.17 -21.48
C PHE A 2 8.30 51.69 -22.94
N PRO A 3 9.44 51.15 -23.41
CA PRO A 3 9.60 50.75 -24.80
C PRO A 3 8.54 49.71 -25.19
N PRO A 4 7.89 49.86 -26.36
CA PRO A 4 6.88 48.92 -26.84
C PRO A 4 7.54 47.69 -27.48
N GLU A 5 6.90 46.54 -27.28
CA GLU A 5 7.02 45.29 -28.05
C GLU A 5 8.43 44.70 -28.21
N GLU A 6 8.92 44.06 -27.15
CA GLU A 6 9.77 42.86 -27.31
C GLU A 6 8.99 41.69 -26.70
N GLU A 7 8.86 40.59 -27.45
CA GLU A 7 8.25 39.35 -26.99
C GLU A 7 8.87 38.93 -25.64
N PRO A 8 8.07 38.37 -24.70
CA PRO A 8 8.59 37.96 -23.40
C PRO A 8 9.55 36.77 -23.60
N ILE A 9 10.85 37.06 -23.69
CA ILE A 9 11.90 36.06 -23.51
C ILE A 9 11.76 35.57 -22.07
N ILE A 10 11.59 34.27 -21.88
CA ILE A 10 11.55 33.62 -20.56
C ILE A 10 12.96 33.65 -20.01
N ASP A 11 13.34 34.75 -19.37
CA ASP A 11 14.64 34.92 -18.74
C ASP A 11 14.46 34.92 -17.22
N ILE A 12 15.04 33.92 -16.55
CA ILE A 12 14.96 33.80 -15.10
C ILE A 12 15.80 34.93 -14.50
N ASP A 13 15.25 35.63 -13.50
CA ASP A 13 15.90 36.80 -12.87
C ASP A 13 16.14 37.97 -13.83
N ALA A 14 15.22 38.20 -14.77
CA ALA A 14 15.25 39.38 -15.63
C ALA A 14 15.39 40.68 -14.82
N VAL A 15 16.08 41.68 -15.40
CA VAL A 15 16.33 42.97 -14.73
C VAL A 15 15.03 43.67 -14.33
N LEU A 16 13.96 43.54 -15.13
CA LEU A 16 12.65 44.07 -14.78
C LEU A 16 12.06 43.39 -13.55
N ASP A 17 12.09 42.06 -13.51
CA ASP A 17 11.52 41.24 -12.45
C ASP A 17 12.24 41.49 -11.11
N THR A 18 13.58 41.50 -11.14
CA THR A 18 14.41 41.76 -9.95
C THR A 18 14.23 43.19 -9.40
N ILE A 19 14.12 44.20 -10.27
CA ILE A 19 13.87 45.59 -9.86
C ILE A 19 12.47 45.73 -9.24
N VAL A 20 11.44 45.14 -9.85
CA VAL A 20 10.07 45.23 -9.34
C VAL A 20 9.94 44.58 -7.97
N VAL A 21 10.56 43.41 -7.77
CA VAL A 21 10.61 42.75 -6.46
C VAL A 21 11.36 43.60 -5.44
N LYS A 22 12.49 44.21 -5.82
CA LYS A 22 13.25 45.10 -4.94
C LYS A 22 12.45 46.34 -4.53
N VAL A 23 11.77 46.99 -5.47
CA VAL A 23 10.90 48.15 -5.19
C VAL A 23 9.76 47.75 -4.25
N SER A 24 9.15 46.58 -4.47
CA SER A 24 8.13 46.05 -3.56
C SER A 24 8.69 45.77 -2.16
N GLN A 25 9.89 45.19 -2.06
CA GLN A 25 10.57 44.95 -0.79
C GLN A 25 10.88 46.27 -0.05
N ASP A 26 11.39 47.27 -0.78
CA ASP A 26 11.73 48.58 -0.22
C ASP A 26 10.46 49.33 0.25
N LEU A 27 9.34 49.19 -0.47
CA LEU A 27 8.05 49.78 -0.11
C LEU A 27 7.49 49.20 1.21
N VAL A 28 7.59 47.88 1.34
CA VAL A 28 7.12 47.10 2.49
C VAL A 28 8.00 47.33 3.72
N ASN A 29 9.32 47.43 3.51
CA ASN A 29 10.30 47.67 4.57
C ASN A 29 10.58 49.16 4.86
N ASP A 30 9.83 50.08 4.25
CA ASP A 30 10.11 51.51 4.35
C ASP A 30 9.92 52.05 5.77
N ILE A 31 10.59 53.17 6.02
CA ILE A 31 10.56 53.92 7.28
C ILE A 31 9.46 54.98 7.21
N PRO A 32 8.72 55.24 8.31
CA PRO A 32 7.74 56.32 8.35
C PRO A 32 8.38 57.70 8.03
N ALA A 33 7.88 58.37 7.00
CA ALA A 33 8.43 59.63 6.52
C ALA A 33 8.20 60.80 7.50
N GLY A 34 7.17 60.69 8.35
CA GLY A 34 6.77 61.70 9.33
C GLY A 34 7.42 61.58 10.70
N ASP A 35 8.14 60.50 11.01
CA ASP A 35 8.68 60.26 12.35
C ASP A 35 10.16 60.74 12.46
N PRO A 36 10.46 61.73 13.32
CA PRO A 36 11.80 62.26 13.49
C PRO A 36 12.76 61.31 14.21
N ARG A 37 12.27 60.27 14.92
CA ARG A 37 13.12 59.28 15.63
C ARG A 37 13.96 58.43 14.66
N TRP A 38 13.59 58.40 13.39
CA TRP A 38 14.29 57.62 12.36
C TRP A 38 15.34 58.41 11.58
N ILE A 39 15.57 59.68 11.91
CA ILE A 39 16.47 60.57 11.15
C ILE A 39 17.90 60.01 11.09
N GLU A 40 18.40 59.41 12.18
CA GLU A 40 19.75 58.82 12.24
C GLU A 40 19.90 57.57 11.35
N MET A 41 18.79 56.89 11.00
CA MET A 41 18.76 55.69 10.16
C MET A 41 18.38 55.98 8.70
N ARG A 42 18.11 57.23 8.32
CA ARG A 42 17.79 57.58 6.93
C ARG A 42 19.04 57.54 6.06
N VAL A 43 19.18 56.50 5.25
CA VAL A 43 20.14 56.48 4.15
C VAL A 43 19.62 57.36 3.01
N PRO A 44 20.39 58.33 2.47
CA PRO A 44 19.96 59.15 1.34
C PRO A 44 19.65 58.28 0.12
N GLY A 45 18.40 58.30 -0.35
CA GLY A 45 17.96 57.59 -1.56
C GLY A 45 17.27 56.23 -1.34
N ALA A 46 17.13 55.76 -0.09
CA ALA A 46 16.55 54.44 0.22
C ALA A 46 15.09 54.46 0.72
N THR A 47 14.48 55.63 0.87
CA THR A 47 13.11 55.76 1.42
C THR A 47 12.12 56.24 0.35
N ILE A 48 11.07 55.44 0.12
CA ILE A 48 10.03 55.67 -0.90
C ILE A 48 8.89 56.55 -0.33
N LYS A 49 8.90 56.78 0.99
CA LYS A 49 7.90 57.51 1.78
C LYS A 49 6.51 56.85 1.73
N SER A 50 6.47 55.53 1.93
CA SER A 50 5.24 54.73 1.82
C SER A 50 4.21 54.99 2.93
N SER A 51 4.61 55.58 4.06
CA SER A 51 3.68 56.04 5.11
C SER A 51 4.11 57.35 5.77
N SER A 52 3.14 58.21 6.06
CA SER A 52 3.28 59.43 6.87
C SER A 52 2.73 59.31 8.29
N SER A 53 2.03 58.22 8.58
CA SER A 53 1.33 58.00 9.86
C SER A 53 2.32 57.70 11.00
N LEU A 54 2.05 58.19 12.21
CA LEU A 54 2.89 57.91 13.40
C LEU A 54 2.42 56.67 14.17
N HIS A 55 1.20 56.20 13.93
CA HIS A 55 0.64 55.02 14.59
C HIS A 55 0.95 53.75 13.77
N ILE A 56 1.65 52.78 14.37
CA ILE A 56 2.15 51.56 13.69
C ILE A 56 1.05 50.83 12.92
N PHE A 57 -0.15 50.71 13.48
CA PHE A 57 -1.26 50.05 12.79
C PHE A 57 -1.62 50.74 11.46
N HIS A 58 -1.79 52.06 11.47
CA HIS A 58 -2.07 52.85 10.27
C HIS A 58 -0.87 52.87 9.31
N GLN A 59 0.37 52.78 9.82
CA GLN A 59 1.55 52.64 8.97
C GLN A 59 1.50 51.36 8.13
N LEU A 60 1.10 50.23 8.72
CA LEU A 60 0.97 48.96 8.00
C LEU A 60 -0.17 49.00 6.98
N GLU A 61 -1.31 49.64 7.32
CA GLU A 61 -2.41 49.85 6.36
C GLU A 61 -2.00 50.77 5.20
N ASP A 62 -1.28 51.85 5.48
CA ASP A 62 -0.77 52.77 4.45
C ASP A 62 0.22 52.06 3.53
N LYS A 63 1.10 51.21 4.08
CA LYS A 63 2.02 50.35 3.32
C LYS A 63 1.27 49.37 2.42
N LEU A 64 0.18 48.76 2.91
CA LEU A 64 -0.66 47.87 2.12
C LEU A 64 -1.33 48.63 0.97
N LYS A 65 -1.93 49.80 1.23
CA LYS A 65 -2.52 50.66 0.18
C LYS A 65 -1.47 51.10 -0.84
N ALA A 66 -0.28 51.48 -0.39
CA ALA A 66 0.82 51.86 -1.28
C ALA A 66 1.23 50.69 -2.18
N LEU A 67 1.28 49.46 -1.63
CA LEU A 67 1.55 48.26 -2.42
C LEU A 67 0.42 47.98 -3.41
N GLU A 68 -0.85 48.13 -3.03
CA GLU A 68 -1.98 47.98 -3.94
C GLU A 68 -1.95 48.98 -5.09
N LEU A 69 -1.61 50.26 -4.82
CA LEU A 69 -1.42 51.28 -5.85
C LEU A 69 -0.23 50.98 -6.76
N PHE A 70 0.85 50.42 -6.21
CA PHE A 70 1.98 49.95 -7.01
C PHE A 70 1.58 48.78 -7.92
N LEU A 71 0.81 47.83 -7.42
CA LEU A 71 0.30 46.71 -8.21
C LEU A 71 -0.69 47.18 -9.28
N SER A 72 -1.58 48.14 -8.98
CA SER A 72 -2.49 48.71 -9.97
C SER A 72 -1.72 49.46 -11.06
N PHE A 73 -0.69 50.22 -10.70
CA PHE A 73 0.21 50.90 -11.64
C PHE A 73 0.90 49.91 -12.59
N LEU A 74 1.42 48.79 -12.07
CA LEU A 74 2.04 47.74 -12.89
C LEU A 74 1.06 47.09 -13.88
N LYS A 75 -0.22 46.95 -13.47
CA LYS A 75 -1.29 46.40 -14.31
C LYS A 75 -1.76 47.39 -15.37
N GLU A 76 -1.97 48.65 -15.02
CA GLU A 76 -2.38 49.72 -15.94
C GLU A 76 -1.34 49.96 -17.04
N LEU A 77 -0.04 49.87 -16.70
CA LEU A 77 1.06 49.97 -17.67
C LEU A 77 1.33 48.67 -18.45
N LYS A 78 0.52 47.62 -18.25
CA LYS A 78 0.68 46.29 -18.87
C LYS A 78 2.05 45.63 -18.63
N LEU A 79 2.79 46.08 -17.62
CA LEU A 79 4.07 45.50 -17.22
C LEU A 79 3.87 44.11 -16.58
N TRP A 80 2.68 43.87 -16.01
CA TRP A 80 2.30 42.58 -15.41
C TRP A 80 2.43 41.39 -16.37
N ASN A 81 2.16 41.60 -17.66
CA ASN A 81 2.21 40.54 -18.67
C ASN A 81 3.63 40.20 -19.12
N ARG A 82 4.63 41.00 -18.69
CA ARG A 82 6.05 40.81 -19.02
C ARG A 82 6.81 40.06 -17.94
N PHE A 83 6.17 39.79 -16.80
CA PHE A 83 6.82 39.09 -15.70
C PHE A 83 7.02 37.61 -16.02
N SER A 84 8.21 37.13 -15.70
CA SER A 84 8.64 35.76 -15.97
C SER A 84 8.83 34.98 -14.66
N ALA A 85 10.03 34.96 -14.11
CA ALA A 85 10.35 34.27 -12.88
C ALA A 85 11.52 34.91 -12.13
N VAL A 86 11.50 34.78 -10.80
CA VAL A 86 12.57 35.20 -9.89
C VAL A 86 12.96 34.04 -8.99
N THR A 87 14.26 33.87 -8.80
CA THR A 87 14.81 32.89 -7.86
C THR A 87 14.61 33.39 -6.42
N SER A 88 13.66 32.81 -5.70
CA SER A 88 13.38 33.11 -4.29
C SER A 88 13.58 31.84 -3.44
N ARG A 89 14.42 31.93 -2.40
CA ARG A 89 14.75 30.82 -1.48
C ARG A 89 15.29 29.55 -2.19
N GLY A 90 16.01 29.72 -3.30
CA GLY A 90 16.58 28.61 -4.06
C GLY A 90 15.60 27.90 -4.99
N VAL A 91 14.39 28.46 -5.16
CA VAL A 91 13.34 27.97 -6.06
C VAL A 91 12.98 29.07 -7.05
N VAL A 92 12.75 28.69 -8.30
CA VAL A 92 12.32 29.62 -9.36
C VAL A 92 10.81 29.80 -9.23
N MET A 93 10.37 30.98 -8.80
CA MET A 93 8.96 31.32 -8.59
C MET A 93 8.52 32.41 -9.58
N ALA A 94 7.25 32.42 -9.98
CA ALA A 94 6.73 33.53 -10.76
C ALA A 94 6.81 34.86 -9.96
N THR A 95 7.22 35.95 -10.61
CA THR A 95 7.35 37.27 -9.97
C THR A 95 6.05 37.71 -9.30
N SER A 96 4.89 37.37 -9.88
CA SER A 96 3.56 37.67 -9.34
C SER A 96 3.32 37.03 -7.97
N TYR A 97 3.81 35.80 -7.75
CA TYR A 97 3.70 35.12 -6.46
C TYR A 97 4.59 35.74 -5.39
N VAL A 98 5.80 36.20 -5.75
CA VAL A 98 6.69 36.90 -4.81
C VAL A 98 6.09 38.24 -4.37
N LEU A 99 5.45 38.98 -5.29
CA LEU A 99 4.71 40.20 -4.95
C LEU A 99 3.49 39.91 -4.07
N GLY A 100 2.79 38.80 -4.33
CA GLY A 100 1.71 38.30 -3.48
C GLY A 100 2.19 38.00 -2.06
N GLU A 101 3.35 37.35 -1.91
CA GLU A 101 3.95 37.07 -0.60
C GLU A 101 4.23 38.35 0.21
N HIS A 102 4.68 39.43 -0.44
CA HIS A 102 4.89 40.70 0.25
C HIS A 102 3.58 41.30 0.79
N ALA A 103 2.48 41.19 0.03
CA ALA A 103 1.15 41.58 0.49
C ALA A 103 0.67 40.69 1.65
N GLU A 104 0.85 39.36 1.54
CA GLU A 104 0.53 38.41 2.60
C GLU A 104 1.27 38.73 3.91
N LYS A 105 2.56 39.08 3.84
CA LYS A 105 3.34 39.46 5.02
C LYS A 105 2.88 40.77 5.67
N LEU A 106 2.40 41.73 4.89
CA LEU A 106 1.76 42.94 5.42
C LEU A 106 0.46 42.61 6.15
N VAL A 107 -0.38 41.74 5.56
CA VAL A 107 -1.60 41.26 6.22
C VAL A 107 -1.27 40.53 7.52
N ALA A 108 -0.26 39.65 7.50
CA ALA A 108 0.23 38.96 8.69
C ALA A 108 0.71 39.95 9.77
N ALA A 109 1.40 41.03 9.39
CA ALA A 109 1.85 42.06 10.32
C ALA A 109 0.67 42.83 10.95
N ILE A 110 -0.36 43.16 10.15
CA ILE A 110 -1.58 43.83 10.63
C ILE A 110 -2.31 42.92 11.62
N ALA A 111 -2.53 41.65 11.26
CA ALA A 111 -3.17 40.65 12.12
C ALA A 111 -2.41 40.49 13.44
N LEU A 112 -1.08 40.36 13.38
CA LEU A 112 -0.23 40.27 14.56
C LEU A 112 -0.34 41.53 15.45
N LYS A 113 -0.40 42.72 14.86
CA LYS A 113 -0.54 43.96 15.62
C LYS A 113 -1.88 44.05 16.33
N THR A 114 -2.96 43.58 15.72
CA THR A 114 -4.28 43.48 16.36
C THR A 114 -4.26 42.49 17.53
N LEU A 115 -3.63 41.33 17.34
CA LEU A 115 -3.53 40.28 18.37
C LEU A 115 -2.65 40.68 19.55
N GLN A 116 -1.68 41.58 19.34
CA GLN A 116 -0.83 42.13 20.39
C GLN A 116 -1.62 42.84 21.50
N ALA A 117 -2.81 43.38 21.21
CA ALA A 117 -3.68 43.97 22.23
C ALA A 117 -4.11 42.95 23.30
N ASN A 118 -4.30 41.68 22.90
CA ASN A 118 -4.79 40.60 23.76
C ASN A 118 -3.66 39.71 24.28
N HIS A 119 -2.56 39.55 23.53
CA HIS A 119 -1.43 38.65 23.85
C HIS A 119 -0.08 39.37 23.90
N SER A 120 -0.04 40.56 24.50
CA SER A 120 1.14 41.43 24.52
C SER A 120 2.39 40.75 25.08
N ALA A 121 2.28 40.03 26.20
CA ALA A 121 3.42 39.40 26.86
C ALA A 121 4.17 38.38 25.98
N LEU A 122 3.43 37.54 25.23
CA LEU A 122 4.02 36.55 24.33
C LEU A 122 4.63 37.22 23.09
N ILE A 123 3.89 38.14 22.49
CA ILE A 123 4.28 38.80 21.24
C ILE A 123 5.45 39.76 21.45
N ASP A 124 5.46 40.57 22.52
CA ASP A 124 6.54 41.50 22.83
C ASP A 124 7.86 40.77 23.13
N MET A 125 7.78 39.64 23.85
CA MET A 125 8.95 38.80 24.12
C MET A 125 9.49 38.15 22.84
N ALA A 126 8.61 37.67 21.96
CA ALA A 126 9.03 37.14 20.66
C ALA A 126 9.66 38.23 19.77
N MET A 127 9.11 39.44 19.75
CA MET A 127 9.68 40.59 19.02
C MET A 127 11.08 40.96 19.51
N GLN A 128 11.31 40.97 20.83
CA GLN A 128 12.64 41.21 21.40
C GLN A 128 13.68 40.19 20.91
N CYS A 129 13.29 38.92 20.84
CA CYS A 129 14.17 37.85 20.39
C CYS A 129 14.47 37.92 18.88
N VAL A 130 13.51 38.38 18.06
CA VAL A 130 13.71 38.53 16.60
C VAL A 130 14.62 39.71 16.27
N VAL A 131 14.44 40.84 16.96
CA VAL A 131 15.23 42.05 16.72
C VAL A 131 16.67 41.84 17.19
N GLY A 132 16.87 41.23 18.37
CA GLY A 132 18.18 40.83 18.92
C GLY A 132 19.10 42.00 19.31
N GLU A 133 19.03 43.11 18.58
CA GLU A 133 19.76 44.36 18.82
C GLU A 133 18.97 45.27 19.77
N ARG A 134 19.68 46.00 20.64
CA ARG A 134 19.05 47.01 21.49
C ARG A 134 18.63 48.20 20.61
N PRO A 135 17.39 48.68 20.73
CA PRO A 135 16.95 49.81 19.94
C PRO A 135 17.76 51.06 20.29
N LEU A 136 18.25 51.75 19.27
CA LEU A 136 18.93 53.04 19.38
C LEU A 136 17.90 54.17 19.24
N GLY A 137 18.12 55.32 19.89
CA GLY A 137 17.36 56.54 19.60
C GLY A 137 15.89 56.58 20.04
N GLY A 138 15.53 56.04 21.22
CA GLY A 138 14.16 56.14 21.75
C GLY A 138 13.10 55.34 20.96
N LEU A 139 13.54 54.48 20.05
CA LEU A 139 12.71 53.52 19.32
C LEU A 139 12.39 52.32 20.22
N THR A 140 11.25 51.68 19.96
CA THR A 140 10.86 50.43 20.63
C THR A 140 11.21 49.20 19.77
N TYR A 141 11.24 48.02 20.39
CA TYR A 141 11.38 46.76 19.65
C TYR A 141 10.23 46.54 18.64
N GLN A 142 9.05 47.10 18.92
CA GLN A 142 7.91 47.06 17.99
C GLN A 142 8.18 47.92 16.74
N ASP A 143 8.74 49.12 16.92
CA ASP A 143 9.08 50.03 15.82
C ASP A 143 10.08 49.38 14.85
N LEU A 144 11.11 48.71 15.37
CA LEU A 144 12.13 48.02 14.56
C LEU A 144 11.58 46.77 13.86
N PHE A 145 10.71 46.01 14.54
CA PHE A 145 10.12 44.80 13.97
C PHE A 145 9.13 45.12 12.84
N PHE A 146 8.19 46.04 13.05
CA PHE A 146 7.19 46.41 12.04
C PHE A 146 7.76 47.28 10.91
N ARG A 147 9.01 47.74 11.03
CA ARG A 147 9.77 48.23 9.88
C ARG A 147 10.05 47.10 8.89
N GLU A 148 10.64 46.00 9.34
CA GLU A 148 11.08 44.87 8.49
C GLU A 148 9.97 43.82 8.30
N VAL A 149 8.86 44.23 7.69
CA VAL A 149 7.69 43.37 7.47
C VAL A 149 8.04 42.08 6.69
N THR A 150 9.06 42.12 5.83
CA THR A 150 9.56 40.93 5.12
C THR A 150 10.06 39.80 6.02
N ARG A 151 10.38 40.10 7.30
CA ARG A 151 10.84 39.15 8.32
C ARG A 151 9.76 38.74 9.33
N VAL A 152 8.50 39.11 9.11
CA VAL A 152 7.40 38.81 10.05
C VAL A 152 7.28 37.32 10.34
N HIS A 153 7.58 36.44 9.38
CA HIS A 153 7.59 34.99 9.57
C HIS A 153 8.53 34.50 10.67
N GLN A 154 9.59 35.26 10.99
CA GLN A 154 10.53 34.91 12.06
C GLN A 154 9.87 34.92 13.45
N ILE A 155 8.80 35.70 13.66
CA ILE A 155 8.12 35.72 14.95
C ILE A 155 7.46 34.37 15.25
N ILE A 156 6.85 33.74 14.25
CA ILE A 156 6.23 32.41 14.39
C ILE A 156 7.32 31.37 14.66
N GLN A 157 8.46 31.45 13.96
CA GLN A 157 9.61 30.57 14.23
C GLN A 157 10.13 30.70 15.67
N VAL A 158 10.21 31.92 16.19
CA VAL A 158 10.65 32.20 17.56
C VAL A 158 9.63 31.71 18.58
N LEU A 159 8.33 31.92 18.33
CA LEU A 159 7.26 31.42 19.19
C LEU A 159 7.32 29.89 19.32
N SER A 160 7.48 29.16 18.21
CA SER A 160 7.60 27.70 18.24
C SER A 160 8.86 27.22 18.99
N LYS A 161 10.01 27.87 18.76
CA LYS A 161 11.26 27.56 19.50
C LYS A 161 11.14 27.87 20.99
N LYS A 162 10.38 28.91 21.36
CA LYS A 162 10.16 29.24 22.77
C LYS A 162 9.26 28.23 23.44
N SER A 163 8.19 27.79 22.76
CA SER A 163 7.35 26.68 23.22
C SER A 163 8.19 25.43 23.48
N GLU A 164 9.13 25.10 22.60
CA GLU A 164 10.09 24.01 22.81
C GLU A 164 10.95 24.23 24.06
N GLY A 165 11.52 25.42 24.24
CA GLY A 165 12.30 25.74 25.44
C GLY A 165 11.49 25.71 26.75
N LEU A 166 10.18 25.97 26.68
CA LEU A 166 9.28 25.89 27.83
C LEU A 166 8.95 24.44 28.20
N VAL A 167 8.81 23.56 27.21
CA VAL A 167 8.62 22.12 27.44
C VAL A 167 9.80 21.49 28.17
N HIS A 168 11.02 21.95 27.91
CA HIS A 168 12.23 21.48 28.58
C HIS A 168 12.49 22.15 29.95
N SER A 169 11.58 23.01 30.42
CA SER A 169 11.70 23.67 31.73
C SER A 169 10.90 22.93 32.81
N ASP A 170 11.27 23.09 34.09
CA ASP A 170 10.62 22.44 35.25
C ASP A 170 9.18 22.97 35.57
N ARG A 171 8.47 23.48 34.56
CA ARG A 171 7.11 24.01 34.72
C ARG A 171 6.08 22.89 34.80
N ARG A 172 4.93 23.20 35.39
CA ARG A 172 3.82 22.24 35.47
C ARG A 172 3.28 21.95 34.06
N PRO A 173 2.98 20.68 33.72
CA PRO A 173 2.48 20.31 32.38
C PRO A 173 1.23 21.10 31.95
N GLN A 174 0.34 21.43 32.88
CA GLN A 174 -0.87 22.23 32.61
C GLN A 174 -0.54 23.67 32.19
N GLU A 175 0.45 24.31 32.82
CA GLU A 175 0.87 25.67 32.46
C GLU A 175 1.56 25.67 31.10
N VAL A 176 2.34 24.62 30.80
CA VAL A 176 2.97 24.43 29.50
C VAL A 176 1.89 24.26 28.41
N ALA A 177 0.87 23.44 28.66
CA ALA A 177 -0.25 23.25 27.74
C ALA A 177 -1.03 24.54 27.48
N HIS A 178 -1.25 25.38 28.51
CA HIS A 178 -1.92 26.67 28.36
C HIS A 178 -1.12 27.64 27.48
N VAL A 179 0.20 27.73 27.68
CA VAL A 179 1.06 28.58 26.86
C VAL A 179 1.17 28.06 25.43
N ILE A 180 1.17 26.74 25.23
CA ILE A 180 1.10 26.12 23.90
C ILE A 180 -0.23 26.48 23.23
N ALA A 181 -1.36 26.39 23.95
CA ALA A 181 -2.68 26.75 23.43
C ALA A 181 -2.75 28.23 23.02
N GLU A 182 -2.23 29.14 23.86
CA GLU A 182 -2.15 30.57 23.54
C GLU A 182 -1.25 30.83 22.31
N THR A 183 -0.11 30.15 22.24
CA THR A 183 0.81 30.26 21.11
C THR A 183 0.15 29.76 19.81
N ASN A 184 -0.58 28.64 19.87
CA ASN A 184 -1.34 28.11 18.76
C ASN A 184 -2.42 29.09 18.30
N THR A 185 -3.17 29.71 19.22
CA THR A 185 -4.18 30.73 18.89
C THR A 185 -3.57 31.89 18.10
N VAL A 186 -2.41 32.41 18.54
CA VAL A 186 -1.74 33.50 17.82
C VAL A 186 -1.25 33.05 16.44
N ILE A 187 -0.61 31.88 16.34
CA ILE A 187 -0.10 31.36 15.06
C ILE A 187 -1.25 31.11 14.07
N LEU A 188 -2.31 30.42 14.52
CA LEU A 188 -3.47 30.09 13.69
C LEU A 188 -4.20 31.35 13.22
N ALA A 189 -4.49 32.30 14.11
CA ALA A 189 -5.19 33.53 13.74
C ALA A 189 -4.42 34.34 12.68
N VAL A 190 -3.09 34.41 12.78
CA VAL A 190 -2.26 35.10 11.78
C VAL A 190 -2.30 34.35 10.43
N LEU A 191 -2.19 33.03 10.46
CA LEU A 191 -2.16 32.21 9.24
C LEU A 191 -3.52 32.13 8.55
N GLU A 192 -4.62 32.09 9.30
CA GLU A 192 -5.98 32.11 8.77
C GLU A 192 -6.26 33.40 7.99
N GLU A 193 -5.88 34.57 8.52
CA GLU A 193 -6.00 35.85 7.80
C GLU A 193 -5.18 35.86 6.50
N VAL A 194 -3.97 35.29 6.53
CA VAL A 194 -3.12 35.15 5.34
C VAL A 194 -3.76 34.23 4.30
N ILE A 195 -4.30 33.08 4.71
CA ILE A 195 -4.95 32.11 3.81
C ILE A 195 -6.23 32.71 3.22
N GLN A 196 -7.05 33.40 4.01
CA GLN A 196 -8.23 34.10 3.53
C GLN A 196 -7.87 35.18 2.49
N PHE A 197 -6.80 35.94 2.74
CA PHE A 197 -6.30 36.92 1.78
C PHE A 197 -5.84 36.25 0.48
N ARG A 198 -5.08 35.15 0.59
CA ARG A 198 -4.63 34.35 -0.56
C ARG A 198 -5.79 33.86 -1.40
N GLN A 199 -6.83 33.30 -0.79
CA GLN A 199 -8.02 32.82 -1.49
C GLN A 199 -8.76 33.97 -2.20
N LYS A 200 -8.94 35.12 -1.54
CA LYS A 200 -9.62 36.30 -2.13
C LYS A 200 -8.84 36.93 -3.29
N LYS A 201 -7.51 36.82 -3.29
CA LYS A 201 -6.62 37.46 -4.28
C LYS A 201 -5.92 36.45 -5.20
N ALA A 202 -6.35 35.19 -5.22
CA ALA A 202 -5.74 34.14 -6.05
C ALA A 202 -5.66 34.57 -7.52
N ASP A 203 -6.78 34.99 -8.11
CA ASP A 203 -6.85 35.44 -9.52
C ASP A 203 -5.99 36.67 -9.82
N VAL A 204 -5.71 37.49 -8.80
CA VAL A 204 -4.95 38.74 -8.96
C VAL A 204 -3.47 38.47 -9.13
N PHE A 205 -2.96 37.38 -8.52
CA PHE A 205 -1.55 37.01 -8.49
C PHE A 205 -1.20 35.78 -9.33
N SER A 206 -2.20 35.13 -9.94
CA SER A 206 -1.98 34.07 -10.91
C SER A 206 -1.10 34.53 -12.09
N PRO A 207 -0.14 33.71 -12.53
CA PRO A 207 0.71 34.04 -13.67
C PRO A 207 -0.11 34.03 -14.97
N ASN A 208 0.02 35.09 -15.78
CA ASN A 208 -0.75 35.24 -17.02
C ASN A 208 -0.19 34.42 -18.20
N SER A 209 1.02 33.85 -18.09
CA SER A 209 1.69 33.14 -19.19
C SER A 209 1.53 31.62 -19.07
N PRO A 210 0.80 30.94 -19.98
CA PRO A 210 0.78 29.49 -20.07
C PRO A 210 2.09 28.88 -20.59
N CYS A 211 3.05 29.70 -21.06
CA CYS A 211 4.36 29.23 -21.56
C CYS A 211 5.37 28.82 -20.47
N SER A 212 5.05 29.00 -19.19
CA SER A 212 5.94 28.67 -18.06
C SER A 212 5.54 27.42 -17.28
N ALA A 213 4.60 26.63 -17.82
CA ALA A 213 4.15 25.37 -17.23
C ALA A 213 5.35 24.41 -17.07
N GLY A 214 5.81 24.22 -15.83
CA GLY A 214 6.94 23.34 -15.48
C GLY A 214 8.22 24.06 -14.99
N ILE A 215 8.37 25.37 -15.19
CA ILE A 215 9.55 26.13 -14.74
C ILE A 215 9.26 26.93 -13.46
N ASN A 216 8.02 27.44 -13.32
CA ASN A 216 7.64 28.28 -12.19
C ASN A 216 7.00 27.43 -11.09
N GLU A 217 7.76 27.14 -10.05
CA GLU A 217 7.26 26.46 -8.85
C GLU A 217 6.56 27.47 -7.93
N TYR A 218 5.38 27.14 -7.40
CA TYR A 218 4.68 27.92 -6.38
C TYR A 218 4.97 27.35 -4.99
N LEU A 219 6.01 27.86 -4.33
CA LEU A 219 6.33 27.50 -2.96
C LEU A 219 5.94 28.65 -2.00
N PRO A 220 4.77 28.59 -1.34
CA PRO A 220 4.38 29.62 -0.39
C PRO A 220 5.30 29.60 0.84
N TRP A 221 5.58 30.78 1.40
CA TRP A 221 6.43 30.92 2.59
C TRP A 221 5.91 30.16 3.82
N THR A 222 4.61 29.87 3.87
CA THR A 222 3.97 29.03 4.88
C THR A 222 4.38 27.55 4.79
N ALA A 223 4.75 27.05 3.61
CA ALA A 223 5.15 25.66 3.37
C ALA A 223 6.66 25.49 3.09
N ALA A 224 7.39 26.59 2.88
CA ALA A 224 8.80 26.60 2.61
C ALA A 224 9.64 26.07 3.81
N PRO A 225 10.70 25.29 3.56
CA PRO A 225 11.62 24.84 4.61
C PRO A 225 12.69 25.91 4.94
N GLY A 226 13.34 25.77 6.10
CA GLY A 226 14.50 26.56 6.48
C GLY A 226 14.19 27.97 6.99
N LYS A 227 15.23 28.81 7.09
CA LYS A 227 15.16 30.15 7.73
C LYS A 227 14.16 31.12 7.08
N GLY A 228 13.85 30.90 5.79
CA GLY A 228 12.93 31.73 5.01
C GLY A 228 11.48 31.25 5.01
N GLY A 229 11.15 30.15 5.70
CA GLY A 229 9.83 29.54 5.68
C GLY A 229 9.34 29.05 7.04
N LEU A 230 8.10 28.57 7.09
CA LEU A 230 7.43 28.18 8.33
C LEU A 230 7.32 26.68 8.56
N ARG A 231 7.65 25.83 7.58
CA ARG A 231 7.41 24.37 7.68
C ARG A 231 7.97 23.77 8.96
N ASP A 232 9.25 24.02 9.23
CA ASP A 232 9.94 23.43 10.39
C ASP A 232 9.36 23.93 11.72
N ALA A 233 8.93 25.20 11.77
CA ALA A 233 8.30 25.79 12.95
C ALA A 233 6.90 25.21 13.20
N LEU A 234 6.10 25.03 12.15
CA LEU A 234 4.77 24.45 12.24
C LEU A 234 4.83 22.96 12.58
N SER A 235 5.75 22.20 11.98
CA SER A 235 5.99 20.80 12.34
C SER A 235 6.45 20.66 13.80
N LEU A 236 7.32 21.55 14.28
CA LEU A 236 7.71 21.60 15.69
C LEU A 236 6.49 21.91 16.58
N GLN A 237 5.73 22.96 16.27
CA GLN A 237 4.56 23.35 17.06
C GLN A 237 3.49 22.24 17.11
N ARG A 238 3.26 21.55 15.99
CA ARG A 238 2.40 20.36 15.92
C ARG A 238 2.87 19.27 16.88
N ASN A 239 4.16 18.91 16.83
CA ASN A 239 4.73 17.88 17.69
C ASN A 239 4.63 18.25 19.18
N LEU A 240 4.88 19.53 19.52
CA LEU A 240 4.74 20.05 20.88
C LEU A 240 3.28 19.99 21.36
N THR A 241 2.35 20.42 20.51
CA THR A 241 0.91 20.41 20.78
C THR A 241 0.40 19.00 21.03
N LEU A 242 0.83 18.02 20.23
CA LEU A 242 0.43 16.62 20.39
C LEU A 242 1.01 16.00 21.67
N LYS A 243 2.35 16.01 21.83
CA LYS A 243 3.04 15.28 22.90
C LYS A 243 2.86 15.93 24.27
N TYR A 244 3.07 17.25 24.35
CA TYR A 244 3.15 17.99 25.61
C TYR A 244 1.90 18.82 25.90
N GLY A 245 1.06 19.06 24.88
CA GLY A 245 -0.26 19.65 25.05
C GLY A 245 -1.32 18.57 25.27
N ALA A 246 -1.84 18.01 24.19
CA ALA A 246 -3.04 17.17 24.20
C ALA A 246 -2.88 15.87 25.02
N ARG A 247 -1.75 15.14 24.86
CA ARG A 247 -1.51 13.87 25.57
C ARG A 247 -1.11 14.06 27.04
N SER A 248 -0.57 15.22 27.42
CA SER A 248 -0.05 15.49 28.78
C SER A 248 -1.03 16.25 29.69
N THR A 249 -2.15 16.74 29.14
CA THR A 249 -3.13 17.53 29.90
C THR A 249 -4.28 16.64 30.38
N GLY A 250 -4.62 16.73 31.67
CA GLY A 250 -5.78 16.05 32.25
C GLY A 250 -7.10 16.82 32.16
N ASP A 251 -7.11 18.04 31.62
CA ASP A 251 -8.31 18.86 31.43
C ASP A 251 -8.92 18.59 30.06
N THR A 252 -10.14 18.05 30.05
CA THR A 252 -10.89 17.71 28.83
C THR A 252 -11.18 18.94 27.94
N THR A 253 -11.41 20.12 28.54
CA THR A 253 -11.75 21.32 27.77
C THR A 253 -10.54 21.85 27.00
N LEU A 254 -9.41 21.96 27.69
CA LEU A 254 -8.13 22.34 27.09
C LEU A 254 -7.63 21.28 26.11
N LYS A 255 -7.82 19.99 26.40
CA LYS A 255 -7.50 18.88 25.48
C LYS A 255 -8.29 18.99 24.17
N ASN A 256 -9.60 19.25 24.24
CA ASN A 256 -10.42 19.45 23.05
C ASN A 256 -9.97 20.68 22.25
N GLN A 257 -9.73 21.81 22.92
CA GLN A 257 -9.22 23.00 22.26
C GLN A 257 -7.88 22.72 21.55
N LEU A 258 -6.96 22.02 22.21
CA LEU A 258 -5.65 21.69 21.65
C LEU A 258 -5.74 20.74 20.45
N TYR A 259 -6.67 19.79 20.45
CA TYR A 259 -6.89 18.93 19.28
C TYR A 259 -7.58 19.67 18.12
N ASP A 260 -8.50 20.59 18.40
CA ASP A 260 -9.05 21.46 17.36
C ASP A 260 -7.93 22.31 16.76
N GLN A 261 -7.11 22.95 17.58
CA GLN A 261 -5.94 23.71 17.11
C GLN A 261 -4.95 22.82 16.34
N LEU A 262 -4.73 21.58 16.78
CA LEU A 262 -3.86 20.62 16.11
C LEU A 262 -4.40 20.27 14.72
N LEU A 263 -5.71 20.05 14.58
CA LEU A 263 -6.37 19.80 13.30
C LEU A 263 -6.15 20.96 12.33
N HIS A 264 -6.34 22.21 12.77
CA HIS A 264 -6.09 23.39 11.94
C HIS A 264 -4.61 23.54 11.57
N LEU A 265 -3.67 23.29 12.50
CA LEU A 265 -2.24 23.31 12.20
C LEU A 265 -1.85 22.26 11.16
N MET A 266 -2.37 21.03 11.29
CA MET A 266 -2.15 19.96 10.34
C MET A 266 -2.74 20.30 8.96
N ASP A 267 -3.93 20.90 8.94
CA ASP A 267 -4.58 21.35 7.71
C ASP A 267 -3.70 22.35 6.95
N ILE A 268 -3.18 23.38 7.63
CA ILE A 268 -2.31 24.38 7.00
C ILE A 268 -1.02 23.76 6.43
N ILE A 269 -0.42 22.79 7.14
CA ILE A 269 0.81 22.11 6.70
C ILE A 269 0.53 21.30 5.42
N LEU A 270 -0.55 20.52 5.42
CA LEU A 270 -0.92 19.66 4.30
C LEU A 270 -1.39 20.48 3.09
N ASP A 271 -2.21 21.51 3.29
CA ASP A 271 -2.68 22.43 2.23
C ASP A 271 -1.52 23.14 1.54
N GLY A 272 -0.55 23.63 2.33
CA GLY A 272 0.64 24.27 1.80
C GLY A 272 1.51 23.33 0.96
N ARG A 273 1.59 22.06 1.34
CA ARG A 273 2.32 21.01 0.59
C ARG A 273 1.57 20.62 -0.68
N LYS A 274 0.24 20.46 -0.61
CA LYS A 274 -0.61 20.19 -1.76
C LYS A 274 -0.50 21.30 -2.80
N SER A 275 -0.56 22.56 -2.38
CA SER A 275 -0.39 23.73 -3.26
C SER A 275 0.96 23.72 -4.00
N TYR A 276 2.03 23.29 -3.31
CA TYR A 276 3.35 23.14 -3.93
C TYR A 276 3.37 21.99 -4.95
N LEU A 277 2.80 20.84 -4.62
CA LEU A 277 2.73 19.68 -5.53
C LEU A 277 1.90 19.96 -6.79
N GLU A 278 0.76 20.64 -6.66
CA GLU A 278 -0.07 21.03 -7.80
C GLU A 278 0.70 21.90 -8.79
N SER A 279 1.59 22.77 -8.29
CA SER A 279 2.45 23.60 -9.14
C SER A 279 3.56 22.84 -9.86
N ILE A 280 3.94 21.65 -9.37
CA ILE A 280 5.05 20.83 -9.88
C ILE A 280 4.52 19.70 -10.76
N ARG A 281 3.21 19.59 -10.93
CA ARG A 281 2.53 18.54 -11.70
C ARG A 281 3.08 18.48 -13.12
N GLY A 282 3.58 17.30 -13.51
CA GLY A 282 4.17 17.05 -14.82
C GLY A 282 5.68 17.23 -14.92
N THR A 283 6.38 17.51 -13.81
CA THR A 283 7.86 17.51 -13.76
C THR A 283 8.40 16.20 -13.19
N GLU A 284 9.66 15.86 -13.47
CA GLU A 284 10.33 14.65 -12.94
C GLU A 284 10.43 14.63 -11.41
N LYS A 285 10.40 15.79 -10.76
CA LYS A 285 10.42 15.89 -9.29
C LYS A 285 9.07 15.51 -8.65
N PHE A 286 7.99 15.53 -9.42
CA PHE A 286 6.64 15.33 -8.92
C PHE A 286 6.49 13.97 -8.25
N ASP A 287 6.91 12.88 -8.91
CA ASP A 287 6.69 11.52 -8.40
C ASP A 287 7.41 11.29 -7.06
N ILE A 288 8.64 11.77 -6.93
CA ILE A 288 9.42 11.65 -5.68
C ILE A 288 8.79 12.47 -4.55
N LEU A 289 8.43 13.73 -4.83
CA LEU A 289 7.81 14.61 -3.83
C LEU A 289 6.40 14.17 -3.46
N PHE A 290 5.68 13.56 -4.40
CA PHE A 290 4.36 13.00 -4.18
C PHE A 290 4.43 11.80 -3.22
N GLN A 291 5.35 10.85 -3.45
CA GLN A 291 5.57 9.73 -2.52
C GLN A 291 5.97 10.20 -1.11
N GLN A 292 6.84 11.21 -1.03
CA GLN A 292 7.20 11.82 0.27
C GLN A 292 5.97 12.45 0.94
N TYR A 293 5.13 13.14 0.17
CA TYR A 293 3.91 13.72 0.68
C TYR A 293 2.90 12.67 1.14
N GLU A 294 2.75 11.54 0.46
CA GLU A 294 1.86 10.46 0.92
C GLU A 294 2.32 9.89 2.25
N THR A 295 3.63 9.67 2.40
CA THR A 295 4.23 9.19 3.65
C THR A 295 4.06 10.22 4.78
N GLU A 296 4.32 11.50 4.49
CA GLU A 296 4.14 12.57 5.46
C GLU A 296 2.67 12.79 5.83
N ARG A 297 1.75 12.72 4.86
CA ARG A 297 0.30 12.82 5.06
C ARG A 297 -0.17 11.75 6.05
N HIS A 298 0.22 10.51 5.81
CA HIS A 298 -0.12 9.39 6.69
C HIS A 298 0.43 9.62 8.10
N ALA A 299 1.73 9.92 8.22
CA ALA A 299 2.38 10.19 9.51
C ALA A 299 1.87 11.46 10.22
N ILE A 300 1.22 12.38 9.50
CA ILE A 300 0.58 13.57 10.09
C ILE A 300 -0.76 13.23 10.71
N ILE A 301 -1.55 12.38 10.06
CA ILE A 301 -2.93 12.09 10.47
C ILE A 301 -2.98 10.87 11.43
N GLU A 302 -2.06 9.90 11.30
CA GLU A 302 -1.97 8.68 12.14
C GLU A 302 -2.10 8.93 13.65
N PRO A 303 -1.51 9.98 14.27
CA PRO A 303 -1.67 10.22 15.70
C PRO A 303 -3.12 10.44 16.16
N PHE A 304 -4.01 10.93 15.29
CA PHE A 304 -5.44 11.02 15.64
C PHE A 304 -6.12 9.66 15.70
N LEU A 305 -5.63 8.68 14.92
CA LEU A 305 -6.11 7.30 14.98
C LEU A 305 -5.68 6.64 16.29
N GLU A 306 -4.42 6.83 16.70
CA GLU A 306 -3.89 6.33 17.97
C GLU A 306 -4.64 6.89 19.19
N ASP A 307 -5.05 8.16 19.12
CA ASP A 307 -5.74 8.87 20.20
C ASP A 307 -7.27 8.67 20.17
N GLU A 308 -7.80 7.80 19.29
CA GLU A 308 -9.24 7.50 19.08
C GLU A 308 -10.09 8.71 18.63
N GLU A 309 -9.47 9.75 18.08
CA GLU A 309 -10.12 10.96 17.57
C GLU A 309 -10.59 10.79 16.11
N PHE A 310 -11.48 9.81 15.89
CA PHE A 310 -11.87 9.33 14.56
C PHE A 310 -12.50 10.40 13.66
N GLU A 311 -13.35 11.28 14.19
CA GLU A 311 -14.01 12.32 13.37
C GLU A 311 -13.03 13.37 12.86
N ARG A 312 -12.07 13.78 13.71
CA ARG A 312 -11.02 14.73 13.34
C ARG A 312 -10.06 14.12 12.31
N ALA A 313 -9.69 12.85 12.51
CA ALA A 313 -8.90 12.10 11.53
C ALA A 313 -9.61 12.01 10.18
N ALA A 314 -10.91 11.70 10.18
CA ALA A 314 -11.69 11.55 8.96
C ALA A 314 -11.82 12.86 8.17
N ILE A 315 -12.01 14.01 8.83
CA ILE A 315 -12.07 15.32 8.14
C ILE A 315 -10.78 15.57 7.32
N LEU A 316 -9.60 15.32 7.92
CA LEU A 316 -8.32 15.50 7.24
C LEU A 316 -8.09 14.42 6.17
N ALA A 317 -8.35 13.16 6.49
CA ALA A 317 -8.16 12.04 5.58
C ALA A 317 -9.08 12.13 4.35
N GLU A 318 -10.32 12.64 4.49
CA GLU A 318 -11.20 12.94 3.36
C GLU A 318 -10.66 14.10 2.51
N LYS A 319 -10.20 15.18 3.13
CA LYS A 319 -9.72 16.39 2.43
C LYS A 319 -8.44 16.11 1.62
N TYR A 320 -7.55 15.29 2.15
CA TYR A 320 -6.26 14.96 1.53
C TYR A 320 -6.20 13.57 0.90
N CYS A 321 -7.32 12.86 0.89
CA CYS A 321 -7.50 11.54 0.27
C CYS A 321 -6.49 10.51 0.82
N ASP A 322 -6.36 10.42 2.15
CA ASP A 322 -5.61 9.35 2.81
C ASP A 322 -6.52 8.12 3.00
N PHE A 323 -6.54 7.25 1.99
CA PHE A 323 -7.45 6.12 1.96
C PHE A 323 -7.14 5.09 3.04
N GLN A 324 -5.87 4.90 3.40
CA GLN A 324 -5.48 3.94 4.43
C GLN A 324 -6.12 4.29 5.78
N ILE A 325 -6.06 5.56 6.18
CA ILE A 325 -6.63 6.00 7.45
C ILE A 325 -8.16 5.94 7.41
N LEU A 326 -8.81 6.33 6.31
CA LEU A 326 -10.26 6.21 6.18
C LEU A 326 -10.73 4.76 6.36
N ILE A 327 -10.00 3.80 5.77
CA ILE A 327 -10.32 2.37 5.89
C ILE A 327 -10.11 1.90 7.33
N GLN A 328 -8.99 2.26 7.95
CA GLN A 328 -8.72 1.92 9.35
C GLN A 328 -9.77 2.49 10.30
N ILE A 329 -10.23 3.73 10.10
CA ILE A 329 -11.33 4.33 10.87
C ILE A 329 -12.62 3.51 10.69
N CYS A 330 -12.99 3.18 9.45
CA CYS A 330 -14.17 2.38 9.17
C CYS A 330 -14.11 0.97 9.79
N GLU A 331 -12.92 0.36 9.85
CA GLU A 331 -12.73 -0.95 10.51
C GLU A 331 -12.79 -0.85 12.03
N LEU A 332 -12.18 0.16 12.64
CA LEU A 332 -12.21 0.34 14.10
C LEU A 332 -13.60 0.73 14.61
N THR A 333 -14.37 1.49 13.83
CA THR A 333 -15.73 1.91 14.17
C THR A 333 -16.82 0.96 13.68
N ASP A 334 -16.45 -0.07 12.91
CA ASP A 334 -17.33 -1.00 12.18
C ASP A 334 -18.46 -0.30 11.38
N ASN A 335 -18.17 0.91 10.87
CA ASN A 335 -19.15 1.73 10.16
C ASN A 335 -19.13 1.44 8.65
N ASN A 336 -19.91 0.44 8.25
CA ASN A 336 -20.02 0.01 6.85
C ASN A 336 -20.79 1.00 5.96
N GLU A 337 -21.64 1.86 6.52
CA GLU A 337 -22.36 2.89 5.74
C GLU A 337 -21.40 3.99 5.28
N ARG A 338 -20.53 4.45 6.18
CA ARG A 338 -19.49 5.44 5.87
C ARG A 338 -18.51 4.93 4.81
N LEU A 339 -18.14 3.65 4.89
CA LEU A 339 -17.27 3.02 3.88
C LEU A 339 -17.92 3.00 2.49
N ASN A 340 -19.21 2.66 2.40
CA ASN A 340 -19.94 2.69 1.12
C ASN A 340 -20.01 4.11 0.54
N GLN A 341 -20.25 5.12 1.39
CA GLN A 341 -20.24 6.53 0.96
C GLN A 341 -18.87 6.93 0.41
N TYR A 342 -17.77 6.46 1.00
CA TYR A 342 -16.42 6.70 0.47
C TYR A 342 -16.16 5.98 -0.86
N MET A 343 -16.65 4.75 -1.03
CA MET A 343 -16.56 4.05 -2.31
C MET A 343 -17.29 4.81 -3.44
N GLU A 344 -18.45 5.41 -3.16
CA GLU A 344 -19.17 6.22 -4.14
C GLU A 344 -18.44 7.56 -4.39
N LYS A 345 -18.06 8.27 -3.33
CA LYS A 345 -17.42 9.59 -3.39
C LYS A 345 -16.06 9.59 -4.08
N PHE A 346 -15.27 8.53 -3.90
CA PHE A 346 -13.91 8.39 -4.44
C PHE A 346 -13.81 7.34 -5.55
N SER A 347 -14.92 7.07 -6.24
CA SER A 347 -14.96 6.10 -7.36
C SER A 347 -14.01 6.45 -8.50
N GLU A 348 -13.79 7.74 -8.78
CA GLU A 348 -12.84 8.21 -9.81
C GLU A 348 -11.35 8.08 -9.41
N GLN A 349 -11.07 7.81 -8.13
CA GLN A 349 -9.71 7.73 -7.57
C GLN A 349 -9.31 6.30 -7.20
N ASP A 350 -9.98 5.30 -7.78
CA ASP A 350 -9.72 3.87 -7.56
C ASP A 350 -9.74 3.43 -6.08
N PHE A 351 -10.53 4.11 -5.24
CA PHE A 351 -10.64 3.79 -3.81
C PHE A 351 -11.02 2.33 -3.56
N SER A 352 -11.87 1.75 -4.41
CA SER A 352 -12.26 0.34 -4.34
C SER A 352 -11.07 -0.60 -4.51
N GLN A 353 -10.19 -0.35 -5.49
CA GLN A 353 -8.99 -1.16 -5.71
C GLN A 353 -8.02 -1.05 -4.52
N PHE A 354 -7.86 0.17 -4.00
CA PHE A 354 -7.03 0.41 -2.81
C PHE A 354 -7.58 -0.33 -1.58
N LEU A 355 -8.90 -0.28 -1.36
CA LEU A 355 -9.58 -1.00 -0.28
C LEU A 355 -9.33 -2.51 -0.36
N PHE A 356 -9.50 -3.10 -1.54
CA PHE A 356 -9.31 -4.53 -1.71
C PHE A 356 -7.84 -4.94 -1.53
N SER A 357 -6.91 -4.14 -2.06
CA SER A 357 -5.47 -4.33 -1.86
C SER A 357 -5.10 -4.30 -0.38
N TRP A 358 -5.66 -3.35 0.36
CA TRP A 358 -5.45 -3.23 1.81
C TRP A 358 -5.95 -4.46 2.59
N TYR A 359 -7.16 -4.96 2.29
CA TYR A 359 -7.69 -6.17 2.95
C TYR A 359 -6.87 -7.42 2.65
N ILE A 360 -6.28 -7.53 1.46
CA ILE A 360 -5.38 -8.63 1.10
C ILE A 360 -4.07 -8.53 1.88
N GLN A 361 -3.46 -7.34 1.93
CA GLN A 361 -2.21 -7.09 2.68
C GLN A 361 -2.37 -7.40 4.17
N GLU A 362 -3.52 -7.04 4.75
CA GLU A 362 -3.84 -7.26 6.17
C GLU A 362 -4.30 -8.71 6.47
N GLN A 363 -4.30 -9.62 5.49
CA GLN A 363 -4.80 -11.00 5.62
C GLN A 363 -6.26 -11.11 6.09
N LYS A 364 -7.07 -10.07 5.88
CA LYS A 364 -8.49 -9.99 6.31
C LYS A 364 -9.45 -10.34 5.17
N GLN A 365 -9.08 -11.32 4.35
CA GLN A 365 -9.84 -11.74 3.17
C GLN A 365 -11.26 -12.23 3.51
N GLY A 366 -11.42 -12.91 4.65
CA GLY A 366 -12.73 -13.35 5.14
C GLY A 366 -13.69 -12.19 5.46
N ARG A 367 -13.17 -11.12 6.07
CA ARG A 367 -13.98 -9.93 6.39
C ARG A 367 -14.37 -9.14 5.13
N LEU A 368 -13.47 -9.05 4.16
CA LEU A 368 -13.80 -8.48 2.84
C LEU A 368 -14.99 -9.24 2.25
N LEU A 369 -14.91 -10.56 2.17
CA LEU A 369 -15.98 -11.37 1.59
C LEU A 369 -17.29 -11.28 2.39
N GLU A 370 -17.23 -11.27 3.72
CA GLU A 370 -18.42 -11.08 4.56
C GLU A 370 -19.09 -9.72 4.35
N LYS A 371 -18.30 -8.64 4.27
CA LYS A 371 -18.82 -7.28 4.10
C LYS A 371 -19.43 -7.07 2.71
N PHE A 372 -18.87 -7.71 1.69
CA PHE A 372 -19.38 -7.65 0.31
C PHE A 372 -20.34 -8.81 -0.05
N ARG A 373 -20.67 -9.68 0.92
CA ARG A 373 -21.64 -10.79 0.77
C ARG A 373 -23.07 -10.33 0.58
N ASP A 374 -23.44 -9.18 1.13
CA ASP A 374 -24.83 -8.70 1.10
C ASP A 374 -25.22 -8.29 -0.34
N ILE A 375 -25.84 -9.24 -1.05
CA ILE A 375 -26.35 -9.18 -2.44
C ILE A 375 -27.17 -7.92 -2.75
N GLN A 376 -27.67 -7.23 -1.73
CA GLN A 376 -28.52 -6.05 -1.89
C GLN A 376 -27.78 -4.71 -1.95
N LYS A 377 -26.50 -4.62 -1.57
CA LYS A 377 -25.93 -3.30 -1.23
C LYS A 377 -25.37 -2.48 -2.40
N SER A 378 -24.82 -3.05 -3.47
CA SER A 378 -24.66 -2.38 -4.78
C SER A 378 -24.02 -3.30 -5.82
N ARG A 379 -24.66 -3.50 -6.98
CA ARG A 379 -24.07 -4.27 -8.11
C ARG A 379 -22.73 -3.68 -8.58
N ALA A 380 -22.53 -2.38 -8.41
CA ALA A 380 -21.29 -1.69 -8.76
C ALA A 380 -20.11 -2.13 -7.88
N HIS A 381 -20.32 -2.37 -6.58
CA HIS A 381 -19.27 -2.83 -5.67
C HIS A 381 -18.84 -4.26 -5.99
N GLN A 382 -19.79 -5.12 -6.36
CA GLN A 382 -19.49 -6.48 -6.81
C GLN A 382 -18.76 -6.50 -8.15
N GLN A 383 -19.09 -5.61 -9.08
CA GLN A 383 -18.36 -5.48 -10.35
C GLN A 383 -16.93 -4.96 -10.15
N ALA A 384 -16.74 -3.97 -9.28
CA ALA A 384 -15.41 -3.48 -8.92
C ALA A 384 -14.58 -4.58 -8.23
N LEU A 385 -15.21 -5.35 -7.34
CA LEU A 385 -14.58 -6.50 -6.71
C LEU A 385 -14.24 -7.60 -7.73
N ALA A 386 -15.14 -7.88 -8.68
CA ALA A 386 -14.89 -8.85 -9.75
C ALA A 386 -13.68 -8.46 -10.59
N GLN A 387 -13.61 -7.19 -11.00
CA GLN A 387 -12.49 -6.69 -11.79
C GLN A 387 -11.16 -6.83 -11.04
N PHE A 388 -11.16 -6.57 -9.73
CA PHE A 388 -9.96 -6.70 -8.91
C PHE A 388 -9.60 -8.16 -8.59
N LEU A 389 -10.59 -9.03 -8.39
CA LEU A 389 -10.37 -10.44 -8.07
C LEU A 389 -9.96 -11.28 -9.30
N VAL A 390 -10.08 -10.77 -10.52
CA VAL A 390 -9.47 -11.40 -11.71
C VAL A 390 -7.96 -11.52 -11.54
N ASP A 391 -7.31 -10.53 -10.94
CA ASP A 391 -5.86 -10.53 -10.69
C ASP A 391 -5.46 -11.44 -9.50
N HIS A 392 -6.45 -11.97 -8.76
CA HIS A 392 -6.27 -12.87 -7.62
C HIS A 392 -7.10 -14.16 -7.76
N PRO A 393 -6.63 -15.15 -8.57
CA PRO A 393 -7.36 -16.39 -8.84
C PRO A 393 -7.78 -17.16 -7.57
N SER A 394 -6.94 -17.14 -6.52
CA SER A 394 -7.19 -17.80 -5.24
C SER A 394 -8.44 -17.31 -4.49
N LEU A 395 -8.94 -16.12 -4.83
CA LEU A 395 -10.12 -15.50 -4.21
C LEU A 395 -11.29 -15.34 -5.19
N SER A 396 -11.02 -15.36 -6.49
CA SER A 396 -12.03 -15.23 -7.55
C SER A 396 -13.12 -16.31 -7.46
N TRP A 397 -12.75 -17.56 -7.12
CA TRP A 397 -13.73 -18.64 -7.01
C TRP A 397 -14.78 -18.41 -5.90
N LEU A 398 -14.40 -17.75 -4.80
CA LEU A 398 -15.33 -17.42 -3.71
C LEU A 398 -16.38 -16.42 -4.19
N GLN A 399 -15.96 -15.40 -4.92
CA GLN A 399 -16.89 -14.44 -5.50
C GLN A 399 -17.85 -15.11 -6.48
N ASN A 400 -17.35 -15.99 -7.36
CA ASN A 400 -18.18 -16.68 -8.35
C ASN A 400 -19.23 -17.61 -7.70
N ILE A 401 -18.90 -18.23 -6.55
CA ILE A 401 -19.89 -18.96 -5.75
C ILE A 401 -20.98 -18.01 -5.23
N PHE A 402 -20.60 -16.81 -4.77
CA PHE A 402 -21.56 -15.83 -4.26
C PHE A 402 -22.41 -15.17 -5.35
N THR A 403 -21.90 -15.00 -6.57
CA THR A 403 -22.68 -14.50 -7.72
C THR A 403 -23.60 -15.56 -8.32
N GLY A 404 -23.41 -16.84 -7.96
CA GLY A 404 -24.15 -17.98 -8.50
C GLY A 404 -23.52 -18.57 -9.77
N ASP A 405 -22.34 -18.09 -10.18
CA ASP A 405 -21.59 -18.58 -11.34
C ASP A 405 -20.73 -19.80 -10.99
N TYR A 406 -21.38 -20.88 -10.55
CA TYR A 406 -20.69 -22.08 -10.05
C TYR A 406 -19.78 -22.75 -11.09
N LYS A 407 -20.08 -22.61 -12.38
CA LYS A 407 -19.24 -23.11 -13.47
C LYS A 407 -17.85 -22.44 -13.50
N GLN A 408 -17.82 -21.11 -13.41
CA GLN A 408 -16.56 -20.37 -13.41
C GLN A 408 -15.79 -20.64 -12.13
N ALA A 409 -16.49 -20.72 -10.99
CA ALA A 409 -15.89 -21.12 -9.72
C ALA A 409 -15.19 -22.49 -9.82
N SER A 410 -15.84 -23.48 -10.43
CA SER A 410 -15.22 -24.80 -10.61
C SER A 410 -14.02 -24.78 -11.55
N CYS A 411 -14.09 -24.06 -12.67
CA CYS A 411 -12.95 -23.95 -13.60
C CYS A 411 -11.73 -23.34 -12.94
N ILE A 412 -11.92 -22.28 -12.14
CA ILE A 412 -10.84 -21.63 -11.38
C ILE A 412 -10.31 -22.55 -10.29
N LEU A 413 -11.19 -23.22 -9.52
CA LEU A 413 -10.76 -24.19 -8.50
C LEU A 413 -9.98 -25.36 -9.08
N ARG A 414 -10.35 -25.82 -10.29
CA ARG A 414 -9.59 -26.85 -11.02
C ARG A 414 -8.21 -26.35 -11.40
N GLY A 415 -8.09 -25.16 -11.98
CA GLY A 415 -6.79 -24.56 -12.31
C GLY A 415 -5.90 -24.37 -11.07
N LEU A 416 -6.47 -23.87 -9.97
CA LEU A 416 -5.77 -23.74 -8.69
C LEU A 416 -5.31 -25.11 -8.13
N ALA A 417 -6.11 -26.16 -8.30
CA ALA A 417 -5.75 -27.50 -7.87
C ALA A 417 -4.62 -28.12 -8.72
N GLU A 418 -4.51 -27.74 -10.00
CA GLU A 418 -3.42 -28.14 -10.88
C GLU A 418 -2.10 -27.45 -10.50
N GLU A 419 -2.16 -26.16 -10.15
CA GLU A 419 -0.99 -25.37 -9.69
C GLU A 419 -0.52 -25.74 -8.27
N GLU A 420 -1.42 -26.27 -7.44
CA GLU A 420 -1.11 -26.63 -6.05
C GLU A 420 -0.15 -27.84 -5.99
N THR A 421 1.06 -27.58 -5.49
CA THR A 421 2.11 -28.60 -5.28
C THR A 421 2.57 -28.70 -3.83
N GLU A 422 2.23 -27.73 -2.99
CA GLU A 422 2.77 -27.60 -1.63
C GLU A 422 2.02 -28.44 -0.60
N LEU A 423 0.69 -28.52 -0.69
CA LEU A 423 -0.15 -29.19 0.31
C LEU A 423 -1.20 -30.11 -0.34
N LEU A 424 -1.09 -31.41 -0.07
CA LEU A 424 -2.05 -32.43 -0.56
C LEU A 424 -3.47 -32.16 -0.06
N GLN A 425 -3.64 -31.86 1.23
CA GLN A 425 -4.96 -31.60 1.83
C GLN A 425 -5.65 -30.39 1.18
N ARG A 426 -4.87 -29.37 0.81
CA ARG A 426 -5.34 -28.17 0.12
C ARG A 426 -5.81 -28.51 -1.29
N LYS A 427 -4.99 -29.27 -2.05
CA LYS A 427 -5.36 -29.78 -3.37
C LYS A 427 -6.66 -30.62 -3.32
N LYS A 428 -6.78 -31.52 -2.35
CA LYS A 428 -8.00 -32.32 -2.11
C LYS A 428 -9.23 -31.44 -1.88
N SER A 429 -9.11 -30.44 -1.03
CA SER A 429 -10.20 -29.50 -0.74
C SER A 429 -10.60 -28.70 -1.97
N MET A 430 -9.63 -28.21 -2.75
CA MET A 430 -9.90 -27.47 -4.00
C MET A 430 -10.64 -28.34 -5.01
N ILE A 431 -10.19 -29.59 -5.26
CA ILE A 431 -10.84 -30.50 -6.20
C ILE A 431 -12.25 -30.89 -5.71
N SER A 432 -12.40 -31.16 -4.41
CA SER A 432 -13.70 -31.49 -3.81
C SER A 432 -14.70 -30.34 -3.94
N LEU A 433 -14.25 -29.10 -3.70
CA LEU A 433 -15.05 -27.90 -3.90
C LEU A 433 -15.36 -27.66 -5.38
N ALA A 434 -14.41 -27.90 -6.28
CA ALA A 434 -14.61 -27.79 -7.73
C ALA A 434 -15.71 -28.77 -8.21
N LYS A 435 -15.70 -29.99 -7.67
CA LYS A 435 -16.72 -31.02 -7.96
C LYS A 435 -18.09 -30.60 -7.47
N LEU A 436 -18.18 -30.14 -6.21
CA LEU A 436 -19.45 -29.65 -5.65
C LEU A 436 -19.99 -28.44 -6.44
N ALA A 437 -19.12 -27.52 -6.83
CA ALA A 437 -19.50 -26.37 -7.65
C ALA A 437 -20.02 -26.78 -9.04
N MET A 438 -19.38 -27.74 -9.74
CA MET A 438 -19.94 -28.25 -11.00
C MET A 438 -21.30 -28.91 -10.81
N MET A 439 -21.43 -29.74 -9.77
CA MET A 439 -22.69 -30.44 -9.48
C MET A 439 -23.83 -29.48 -9.12
N ALA A 440 -23.50 -28.30 -8.57
CA ALA A 440 -24.46 -27.25 -8.25
C ALA A 440 -24.75 -26.31 -9.44
N SER A 441 -24.05 -26.45 -10.57
CA SER A 441 -24.25 -25.58 -11.74
C SER A 441 -25.46 -26.02 -12.57
N ASP A 442 -26.17 -25.05 -13.16
CA ASP A 442 -27.34 -25.27 -14.05
C ASP A 442 -26.94 -25.70 -15.49
N GLU A 443 -25.76 -26.29 -15.67
CA GLU A 443 -25.26 -26.73 -16.97
C GLU A 443 -25.91 -28.04 -17.44
N GLN A 444 -25.71 -28.36 -18.73
CA GLN A 444 -26.22 -29.62 -19.30
C GLN A 444 -25.62 -30.84 -18.57
N PRO A 445 -26.43 -31.87 -18.26
CA PRO A 445 -25.99 -33.02 -17.46
C PRO A 445 -24.78 -33.72 -18.08
N ASP A 446 -24.74 -33.84 -19.41
CA ASP A 446 -23.64 -34.49 -20.14
C ASP A 446 -22.28 -33.79 -19.90
N LYS A 447 -22.27 -32.45 -19.84
CA LYS A 447 -21.04 -31.66 -19.60
C LYS A 447 -20.64 -31.67 -18.14
N VAL A 448 -21.61 -31.72 -17.23
CA VAL A 448 -21.35 -31.86 -15.80
C VAL A 448 -20.70 -33.22 -15.54
N GLU A 449 -21.20 -34.29 -16.16
CA GLU A 449 -20.66 -35.64 -16.01
C GLU A 449 -19.23 -35.76 -16.54
N GLU A 450 -18.93 -35.18 -17.71
CA GLU A 450 -17.57 -35.14 -18.27
C GLU A 450 -16.59 -34.46 -17.29
N VAL A 451 -16.91 -33.25 -16.82
CA VAL A 451 -16.02 -32.52 -15.90
C VAL A 451 -15.92 -33.24 -14.55
N VAL A 452 -17.01 -33.77 -14.01
CA VAL A 452 -16.99 -34.52 -12.75
C VAL A 452 -16.16 -35.80 -12.88
N SER A 453 -16.18 -36.48 -14.03
CA SER A 453 -15.33 -37.64 -14.27
C SER A 453 -13.84 -37.29 -14.17
N THR A 454 -13.41 -36.18 -14.79
CA THR A 454 -12.01 -35.70 -14.70
C THR A 454 -11.62 -35.26 -13.29
N LEU A 455 -12.57 -34.74 -12.50
CA LEU A 455 -12.31 -34.39 -11.10
C LEU A 455 -12.24 -35.64 -10.22
N ASN A 456 -13.01 -36.69 -10.53
CA ASN A 456 -12.93 -37.96 -9.82
C ASN A 456 -11.58 -38.63 -10.04
N THR A 457 -11.07 -38.67 -11.28
CA THR A 457 -9.75 -39.26 -11.54
C THR A 457 -8.63 -38.53 -10.79
N ASN A 458 -8.73 -37.21 -10.63
CA ASN A 458 -7.81 -36.41 -9.81
C ASN A 458 -7.97 -36.65 -8.31
N LEU A 459 -9.19 -36.94 -7.82
CA LEU A 459 -9.42 -37.35 -6.43
C LEU A 459 -8.88 -38.75 -6.15
N ASP A 460 -8.94 -39.66 -7.14
CA ASP A 460 -8.37 -41.00 -7.03
C ASP A 460 -6.83 -40.93 -6.89
N LEU A 461 -6.16 -40.02 -7.63
CA LEU A 461 -4.73 -39.75 -7.42
C LEU A 461 -4.42 -39.29 -5.99
N VAL A 462 -5.27 -38.44 -5.43
CA VAL A 462 -5.13 -37.96 -4.06
C VAL A 462 -5.36 -39.09 -3.05
N SER A 463 -6.32 -39.99 -3.28
CA SER A 463 -6.56 -41.12 -2.38
C SER A 463 -5.41 -42.11 -2.38
N TYR A 464 -4.80 -42.40 -3.54
CA TYR A 464 -3.57 -43.19 -3.59
C TYR A 464 -2.46 -42.55 -2.74
N GLN A 465 -2.32 -41.23 -2.74
CA GLN A 465 -1.32 -40.59 -1.90
C GLN A 465 -1.66 -40.63 -0.40
N GLU A 466 -2.95 -40.51 -0.01
CA GLU A 466 -3.38 -40.60 1.39
C GLU A 466 -3.25 -42.01 1.97
N GLU A 467 -3.36 -43.04 1.14
CA GLU A 467 -3.26 -44.44 1.53
C GLU A 467 -1.80 -44.96 1.61
N LEU A 468 -0.80 -44.07 1.47
CA LEU A 468 0.61 -44.45 1.64
C LEU A 468 0.92 -44.80 3.10
N PRO A 469 1.64 -45.91 3.36
CA PRO A 469 2.02 -46.27 4.73
C PRO A 469 2.91 -45.21 5.40
N GLU A 470 2.59 -44.83 6.64
CA GLU A 470 3.37 -43.85 7.43
C GLU A 470 4.84 -44.25 7.60
N ILE A 471 5.12 -45.55 7.64
CA ILE A 471 6.48 -46.11 7.75
C ILE A 471 7.34 -45.64 6.57
N VAL A 472 6.79 -45.73 5.34
CA VAL A 472 7.47 -45.29 4.11
C VAL A 472 7.63 -43.77 4.10
N LEU A 473 6.63 -43.02 4.58
CA LEU A 473 6.74 -41.56 4.65
C LEU A 473 7.86 -41.15 5.62
N SER A 474 7.95 -41.79 6.78
CA SER A 474 8.95 -41.48 7.81
C SER A 474 10.38 -41.79 7.37
N SER A 475 10.61 -42.86 6.61
CA SER A 475 11.96 -43.24 6.17
C SER A 475 12.54 -42.30 5.12
N TYR A 476 11.68 -41.72 4.29
CA TYR A 476 12.06 -40.67 3.34
C TYR A 476 12.00 -39.25 3.94
N GLY A 477 11.68 -39.11 5.23
CA GLY A 477 11.67 -37.83 5.95
C GLY A 477 10.46 -36.94 5.65
N TYR A 478 9.36 -37.51 5.14
CA TYR A 478 8.11 -36.78 4.94
C TYR A 478 7.33 -36.63 6.25
N ASP A 479 6.73 -35.45 6.43
CA ASP A 479 5.81 -35.17 7.52
C ASP A 479 4.40 -35.67 7.14
N ALA A 480 3.85 -36.63 7.90
CA ALA A 480 2.54 -37.23 7.65
C ALA A 480 1.40 -36.19 7.73
N GLU A 481 1.58 -35.10 8.49
CA GLU A 481 0.55 -34.05 8.61
C GLU A 481 0.64 -33.02 7.48
N ARG A 482 1.82 -32.81 6.90
CA ARG A 482 2.09 -31.80 5.86
C ARG A 482 2.74 -32.41 4.63
N LEU A 483 2.02 -33.32 4.00
CA LEU A 483 2.42 -33.96 2.75
C LEU A 483 2.35 -32.97 1.59
N ARG A 484 3.48 -32.80 0.88
CA ARG A 484 3.53 -32.16 -0.44
C ARG A 484 2.78 -33.00 -1.47
N VAL A 485 2.35 -32.43 -2.58
CA VAL A 485 1.76 -33.21 -3.67
C VAL A 485 2.87 -33.99 -4.38
N LEU A 486 2.71 -35.31 -4.46
CA LEU A 486 3.67 -36.21 -5.11
C LEU A 486 3.22 -36.52 -6.53
N THR A 487 4.17 -36.72 -7.44
CA THR A 487 3.84 -37.12 -8.81
C THR A 487 3.45 -38.62 -8.87
N PRO A 488 2.69 -39.06 -9.88
CA PRO A 488 2.38 -40.49 -10.05
C PRO A 488 3.64 -41.37 -10.09
N THR A 489 4.73 -40.89 -10.70
CA THR A 489 6.01 -41.60 -10.76
C THR A 489 6.71 -41.72 -9.40
N GLU A 490 6.62 -40.68 -8.56
CA GLU A 490 7.10 -40.72 -7.17
C GLU A 490 6.24 -41.67 -6.32
N LEU A 491 4.92 -41.63 -6.46
CA LEU A 491 3.99 -42.51 -5.75
C LEU A 491 4.26 -43.99 -6.07
N VAL A 492 4.44 -44.32 -7.35
CA VAL A 492 4.79 -45.68 -7.80
C VAL A 492 6.09 -46.15 -7.13
N LYS A 493 7.14 -45.30 -7.10
CA LYS A 493 8.42 -45.65 -6.46
C LYS A 493 8.28 -45.84 -4.94
N LEU A 494 7.44 -45.04 -4.28
CA LEU A 494 7.18 -45.17 -2.84
C LEU A 494 6.37 -46.43 -2.50
N TYR A 495 5.40 -46.81 -3.32
CA TYR A 495 4.66 -48.06 -3.12
C TYR A 495 5.56 -49.30 -3.23
N ILE A 496 6.52 -49.27 -4.14
CA ILE A 496 7.40 -50.40 -4.45
C ILE A 496 8.63 -50.48 -3.53
N CYS A 497 9.00 -49.40 -2.84
CA CYS A 497 10.26 -49.29 -2.11
C CYS A 497 10.48 -50.40 -1.07
N ASP A 498 11.73 -50.87 -0.92
CA ASP A 498 12.12 -51.95 0.01
C ASP A 498 11.69 -51.68 1.46
N GLU A 499 11.69 -50.40 1.84
CA GLU A 499 11.26 -49.85 3.14
C GLU A 499 9.79 -50.18 3.49
N ASN A 500 8.93 -50.44 2.50
CA ASN A 500 7.56 -50.91 2.72
C ASN A 500 7.54 -52.39 3.12
N SER A 501 7.87 -52.70 4.36
CA SER A 501 7.96 -54.09 4.86
C SER A 501 6.63 -54.86 4.87
N THR A 502 5.51 -54.15 4.78
CA THR A 502 4.15 -54.72 4.83
C THR A 502 3.42 -54.67 3.49
N ALA A 503 4.13 -54.43 2.37
CA ALA A 503 3.53 -54.32 1.05
C ALA A 503 2.72 -55.59 0.71
N THR A 504 1.45 -55.38 0.37
CA THR A 504 0.51 -56.44 -0.04
C THR A 504 0.27 -56.41 -1.55
N GLU A 505 -0.40 -57.45 -2.08
CA GLU A 505 -0.91 -57.46 -3.47
C GLU A 505 -1.73 -56.21 -3.83
N TYR A 506 -2.42 -55.60 -2.85
CA TYR A 506 -3.17 -54.37 -3.05
C TYR A 506 -2.27 -53.16 -3.30
N ASP A 507 -1.10 -53.06 -2.66
CA ASP A 507 -0.19 -51.92 -2.83
C ASP A 507 0.49 -51.95 -4.21
N PHE A 508 0.87 -53.13 -4.68
CA PHE A 508 1.38 -53.31 -6.04
C PHE A 508 0.30 -53.07 -7.09
N LYS A 509 -0.95 -53.44 -6.79
CA LYS A 509 -2.09 -53.12 -7.67
C LYS A 509 -2.33 -51.61 -7.76
N LYS A 510 -2.30 -50.87 -6.65
CA LYS A 510 -2.36 -49.39 -6.67
C LYS A 510 -1.22 -48.79 -7.51
N ALA A 511 -0.01 -49.34 -7.39
CA ALA A 511 1.12 -48.92 -8.23
C ALA A 511 0.88 -49.18 -9.73
N LEU A 512 0.21 -50.29 -10.10
CA LEU A 512 -0.19 -50.56 -11.48
C LEU A 512 -1.31 -49.61 -11.95
N ASP A 513 -2.31 -49.33 -11.11
CA ASP A 513 -3.39 -48.39 -11.44
C ASP A 513 -2.82 -46.97 -11.70
N LEU A 514 -1.81 -46.56 -10.92
CA LEU A 514 -1.09 -45.29 -11.08
C LEU A 514 -0.37 -45.13 -12.44
N LEU A 515 -0.04 -46.23 -13.14
CA LEU A 515 0.60 -46.19 -14.46
C LEU A 515 -0.30 -45.54 -15.53
N SER A 516 -1.62 -45.60 -15.36
CA SER A 516 -2.58 -44.98 -16.28
C SER A 516 -2.48 -43.45 -16.30
N TYR A 517 -1.90 -42.85 -15.26
CA TYR A 517 -1.74 -41.40 -15.10
C TYR A 517 -0.37 -40.88 -15.58
N ILE A 518 0.51 -41.76 -16.10
CA ILE A 518 1.81 -41.40 -16.62
C ILE A 518 1.69 -41.18 -18.13
N GLU A 519 2.02 -39.98 -18.62
CA GLU A 519 1.90 -39.62 -20.04
C GLU A 519 2.96 -40.32 -20.92
N ASP A 520 4.18 -40.50 -20.41
CA ASP A 520 5.28 -41.12 -21.15
C ASP A 520 5.13 -42.65 -21.22
N GLU A 521 4.91 -43.18 -22.43
CA GLU A 521 4.77 -44.62 -22.67
C GLU A 521 6.04 -45.41 -22.30
N PHE A 522 7.23 -44.82 -22.49
CA PHE A 522 8.48 -45.49 -22.17
C PHE A 522 8.68 -45.62 -20.66
N GLU A 523 8.44 -44.54 -19.92
CA GLU A 523 8.51 -44.54 -18.45
C GLU A 523 7.43 -45.45 -17.85
N ARG A 524 6.23 -45.49 -18.44
CA ARG A 524 5.15 -46.39 -18.05
C ARG A 524 5.58 -47.86 -18.17
N ASP A 525 6.17 -48.25 -19.29
CA ASP A 525 6.62 -49.63 -19.50
C ASP A 525 7.80 -50.01 -18.60
N GLU A 526 8.73 -49.09 -18.35
CA GLU A 526 9.84 -49.30 -17.43
C GLU A 526 9.35 -49.47 -15.98
N LEU A 527 8.47 -48.58 -15.52
CA LEU A 527 7.90 -48.66 -14.18
C LEU A 527 7.01 -49.89 -14.00
N ARG A 528 6.23 -50.25 -15.02
CA ARG A 528 5.47 -51.51 -15.04
C ARG A 528 6.38 -52.69 -14.83
N HIS A 529 7.46 -52.78 -15.61
CA HIS A 529 8.44 -53.85 -15.48
C HIS A 529 9.06 -53.89 -14.07
N LYS A 530 9.38 -52.72 -13.52
CA LYS A 530 9.94 -52.56 -12.17
C LYS A 530 8.98 -52.98 -11.06
N ILE A 531 7.69 -52.65 -11.16
CA ILE A 531 6.65 -53.09 -10.21
C ILE A 531 6.64 -54.62 -10.12
N TRP A 532 6.62 -55.30 -11.27
CA TRP A 532 6.62 -56.76 -11.33
C TRP A 532 7.93 -57.37 -10.82
N CYS A 533 9.09 -56.79 -11.16
CA CYS A 533 10.37 -57.26 -10.63
C CYS A 533 10.43 -57.16 -9.10
N GLN A 534 9.86 -56.11 -8.54
CA GLN A 534 9.86 -55.88 -7.10
C GLN A 534 8.84 -56.75 -6.37
N ALA A 535 7.68 -57.03 -6.97
CA ALA A 535 6.76 -58.05 -6.46
C ALA A 535 7.47 -59.43 -6.37
N VAL A 536 8.25 -59.79 -7.39
CA VAL A 536 9.06 -61.03 -7.36
C VAL A 536 10.11 -61.01 -6.25
N LEU A 537 10.82 -59.89 -6.06
CA LEU A 537 11.87 -59.78 -5.04
C LEU A 537 11.36 -59.88 -3.59
N ARG A 538 10.05 -59.68 -3.35
CA ARG A 538 9.42 -59.82 -2.04
C ARG A 538 9.10 -61.25 -1.65
N ASP A 539 8.89 -62.12 -2.63
CA ASP A 539 8.58 -63.52 -2.39
C ASP A 539 9.85 -64.31 -2.08
N ASN A 540 9.77 -65.26 -1.13
CA ASN A 540 10.87 -66.17 -0.80
C ASN A 540 10.86 -67.39 -1.73
N TRP A 541 11.72 -67.37 -2.75
CA TRP A 541 11.79 -68.44 -3.76
C TRP A 541 12.70 -69.63 -3.39
N THR A 542 13.48 -69.53 -2.31
CA THR A 542 14.51 -70.51 -1.94
C THR A 542 14.04 -71.58 -0.97
N ASP A 543 13.08 -71.27 -0.09
CA ASP A 543 12.62 -72.16 1.00
C ASP A 543 11.20 -72.69 0.72
N THR A 544 11.04 -73.44 -0.38
CA THR A 544 9.72 -73.93 -0.81
C THR A 544 9.67 -75.46 -0.83
N ASP A 545 8.58 -76.02 -0.28
CA ASP A 545 8.36 -77.47 -0.24
C ASP A 545 8.14 -78.01 -1.67
N PRO A 546 8.97 -78.95 -2.14
CA PRO A 546 8.90 -79.45 -3.53
C PRO A 546 7.67 -80.32 -3.83
N ASN A 547 6.86 -80.64 -2.82
CA ASN A 547 5.71 -81.55 -2.93
C ASN A 547 4.37 -80.84 -3.23
N SER A 548 4.26 -79.52 -3.05
CA SER A 548 3.03 -78.74 -3.34
C SER A 548 3.32 -77.40 -4.02
N PRO A 549 3.92 -77.41 -5.24
CA PRO A 549 4.32 -76.19 -5.93
C PRO A 549 3.15 -75.25 -6.24
N LEU A 550 1.93 -75.76 -6.42
CA LEU A 550 0.73 -74.96 -6.71
C LEU A 550 0.21 -74.17 -5.50
N GLU A 551 0.25 -74.75 -4.30
CA GLU A 551 -0.16 -74.07 -3.06
C GLU A 551 0.84 -72.95 -2.69
N VAL A 552 2.12 -73.20 -2.98
CA VAL A 552 3.20 -72.23 -2.83
C VAL A 552 3.04 -71.07 -3.80
N ILE A 553 2.71 -71.34 -5.07
CA ILE A 553 2.44 -70.33 -6.11
C ILE A 553 1.26 -69.44 -5.69
N GLN A 554 0.15 -69.99 -5.20
CA GLN A 554 -1.01 -69.22 -4.72
C GLN A 554 -0.72 -68.39 -3.45
N GLY A 555 0.36 -68.72 -2.73
CA GLY A 555 0.81 -68.01 -1.54
C GLY A 555 1.65 -66.76 -1.84
N MET A 556 2.22 -66.66 -3.04
CA MET A 556 3.18 -65.63 -3.45
C MET A 556 2.48 -64.33 -3.88
N THR A 557 3.04 -63.19 -3.50
CA THR A 557 2.52 -61.86 -3.81
C THR A 557 2.46 -61.59 -5.31
N PHE A 558 3.42 -62.09 -6.08
CA PHE A 558 3.42 -61.98 -7.55
C PHE A 558 2.18 -62.63 -8.18
N PHE A 559 1.85 -63.87 -7.79
CA PHE A 559 0.72 -64.60 -8.38
C PHE A 559 -0.62 -64.16 -7.82
N ARG A 560 -0.69 -63.75 -6.55
CA ARG A 560 -1.91 -63.14 -6.00
C ARG A 560 -2.25 -61.81 -6.67
N LEU A 561 -1.26 -60.98 -6.95
CA LEU A 561 -1.45 -59.76 -7.74
C LEU A 561 -2.00 -60.10 -9.13
N ALA A 562 -1.45 -61.13 -9.76
CA ALA A 562 -1.83 -61.54 -11.10
C ALA A 562 -3.26 -62.14 -11.14
N ASP A 563 -3.63 -62.95 -10.14
CA ASP A 563 -4.99 -63.46 -9.93
C ASP A 563 -5.98 -62.31 -9.65
N LEU A 564 -5.58 -61.33 -8.83
CA LEU A 564 -6.40 -60.16 -8.51
C LEU A 564 -6.69 -59.31 -9.75
N MET A 565 -5.69 -59.10 -10.61
CA MET A 565 -5.84 -58.39 -11.89
C MET A 565 -6.75 -59.14 -12.86
N ALA A 566 -6.66 -60.47 -12.90
CA ALA A 566 -7.53 -61.30 -13.71
C ALA A 566 -9.00 -61.23 -13.27
N ILE A 567 -9.26 -61.26 -11.96
CA ILE A 567 -10.61 -61.13 -11.39
C ILE A 567 -11.23 -59.77 -11.73
N MET A 568 -10.40 -58.73 -11.90
CA MET A 568 -10.84 -57.38 -12.27
C MET A 568 -11.02 -57.16 -13.78
N GLY A 569 -10.91 -58.21 -14.59
CA GLY A 569 -11.26 -58.19 -16.01
C GLY A 569 -10.16 -57.65 -16.95
N SER A 570 -8.91 -57.58 -16.49
CA SER A 570 -7.78 -57.20 -17.34
C SER A 570 -7.21 -58.42 -18.07
N SER A 571 -6.85 -58.28 -19.35
CA SER A 571 -6.32 -59.41 -20.11
C SER A 571 -4.89 -59.76 -19.66
N PRO A 572 -4.54 -61.05 -19.51
CA PRO A 572 -3.22 -61.45 -18.98
C PRO A 572 -2.06 -61.01 -19.87
N ASP A 573 -2.27 -60.94 -21.18
CA ASP A 573 -1.26 -60.48 -22.15
C ASP A 573 -1.02 -58.96 -22.06
N GLU A 574 -2.03 -58.18 -21.63
CA GLU A 574 -1.88 -56.74 -21.41
C GLU A 574 -1.31 -56.40 -20.03
N VAL A 575 -1.32 -57.32 -19.06
CA VAL A 575 -0.96 -57.06 -17.66
C VAL A 575 0.40 -57.66 -17.27
N LEU A 576 0.72 -58.87 -17.70
CA LEU A 576 1.99 -59.52 -17.38
C LEU A 576 3.11 -59.08 -18.33
N PRO A 577 4.31 -58.72 -17.81
CA PRO A 577 5.47 -58.53 -18.67
C PRO A 577 5.88 -59.87 -19.29
N PRO A 578 6.41 -59.87 -20.54
CA PRO A 578 6.84 -61.08 -21.20
C PRO A 578 7.94 -61.79 -20.38
N LEU A 579 7.80 -63.12 -20.26
CA LEU A 579 8.68 -63.96 -19.44
C LEU A 579 10.17 -63.77 -19.78
N GLU A 580 10.47 -63.55 -21.05
CA GLU A 580 11.84 -63.30 -21.55
C GLU A 580 12.41 -61.99 -20.97
N ARG A 581 11.62 -60.91 -20.96
CA ARG A 581 12.02 -59.60 -20.42
C ARG A 581 12.20 -59.66 -18.90
N MET A 582 11.36 -60.43 -18.19
CA MET A 582 11.52 -60.69 -16.76
C MET A 582 12.84 -61.41 -16.44
N LEU A 583 13.15 -62.50 -17.17
CA LEU A 583 14.38 -63.28 -16.98
C LEU A 583 15.65 -62.53 -17.41
N GLU A 584 15.54 -61.51 -18.28
CA GLU A 584 16.67 -60.70 -18.74
C GLU A 584 17.10 -59.59 -17.76
N THR A 585 16.22 -59.17 -16.85
CA THR A 585 16.43 -58.02 -15.95
C THR A 585 17.61 -58.19 -14.99
N GLN A 586 18.45 -57.15 -14.89
CA GLN A 586 19.58 -57.10 -13.95
C GLN A 586 19.14 -56.90 -12.49
N GLU A 587 17.94 -56.37 -12.25
CA GLU A 587 17.39 -56.08 -10.91
C GLU A 587 17.09 -57.35 -10.08
N LEU A 588 16.91 -58.51 -10.72
CA LEU A 588 16.68 -59.80 -10.05
C LEU A 588 17.95 -60.43 -9.44
N GLY A 589 19.12 -59.84 -9.69
CA GLY A 589 20.39 -60.25 -9.09
C GLY A 589 20.65 -61.76 -9.16
N ASN A 590 20.92 -62.37 -8.00
CA ASN A 590 21.29 -63.79 -7.87
C ASN A 590 20.11 -64.77 -8.05
N LEU A 591 18.86 -64.30 -8.13
CA LEU A 591 17.69 -65.18 -8.31
C LEU A 591 17.57 -65.71 -9.74
N LYS A 592 18.14 -65.00 -10.72
CA LYS A 592 18.15 -65.40 -12.13
C LYS A 592 18.83 -66.74 -12.38
N ASP A 593 19.88 -67.05 -11.61
CA ASP A 593 20.67 -68.27 -11.76
C ASP A 593 20.10 -69.46 -10.98
N ASN A 594 19.03 -69.25 -10.19
CA ASN A 594 18.41 -70.29 -9.39
C ASN A 594 17.44 -71.13 -10.23
N SER A 595 17.74 -72.43 -10.38
CA SER A 595 16.90 -73.38 -11.13
C SER A 595 15.49 -73.55 -10.55
N ASN A 596 15.31 -73.38 -9.23
CA ASN A 596 13.99 -73.48 -8.59
C ASN A 596 13.10 -72.28 -8.95
N PHE A 597 13.68 -71.07 -8.94
CA PHE A 597 12.99 -69.85 -9.33
C PHE A 597 12.51 -69.91 -10.78
N GLN A 598 13.38 -70.32 -11.72
CA GLN A 598 12.99 -70.45 -13.13
C GLN A 598 11.90 -71.52 -13.35
N PHE A 599 11.92 -72.59 -12.56
CA PHE A 599 10.90 -73.64 -12.63
C PHE A 599 9.55 -73.12 -12.11
N LEU A 600 9.51 -72.52 -10.93
CA LEU A 600 8.28 -72.00 -10.33
C LEU A 600 7.67 -70.85 -11.15
N LEU A 601 8.50 -69.96 -11.70
CA LEU A 601 8.03 -68.88 -12.57
C LEU A 601 7.42 -69.42 -13.87
N LYS A 602 8.09 -70.36 -14.55
CA LYS A 602 7.54 -71.00 -15.77
C LYS A 602 6.25 -71.77 -15.50
N MET A 603 6.21 -72.52 -14.39
CA MET A 603 5.02 -73.25 -13.94
C MET A 603 3.86 -72.30 -13.62
N GLY A 604 4.13 -71.16 -12.98
CA GLY A 604 3.12 -70.17 -12.65
C GLY A 604 2.57 -69.44 -13.87
N TYR A 605 3.42 -69.05 -14.83
CA TYR A 605 2.97 -68.49 -16.12
C TYR A 605 2.12 -69.52 -16.91
N GLU A 606 2.50 -70.79 -16.93
CA GLU A 606 1.73 -71.87 -17.57
C GLU A 606 0.38 -72.09 -16.86
N HIS A 607 0.36 -72.03 -15.53
CA HIS A 607 -0.86 -72.15 -14.73
C HIS A 607 -1.82 -70.98 -14.97
N MET A 608 -1.32 -69.76 -15.00
CA MET A 608 -2.12 -68.57 -15.32
C MET A 608 -2.67 -68.60 -16.74
N HIS A 609 -1.85 -68.94 -17.74
CA HIS A 609 -2.34 -69.11 -19.10
C HIS A 609 -3.38 -70.24 -19.21
N ARG A 610 -3.27 -71.29 -18.40
CA ARG A 610 -4.27 -72.37 -18.39
C ARG A 610 -5.57 -71.95 -17.72
N ILE A 611 -5.52 -71.38 -16.51
CA ILE A 611 -6.71 -70.94 -15.76
C ILE A 611 -7.48 -69.90 -16.56
N LEU A 612 -6.79 -68.91 -17.12
CA LEU A 612 -7.40 -67.78 -17.84
C LEU A 612 -7.83 -68.12 -19.27
N HIS A 613 -7.47 -69.30 -19.79
CA HIS A 613 -8.01 -69.85 -21.04
C HIS A 613 -9.08 -70.94 -20.79
N THR A 614 -9.33 -71.32 -19.53
CA THR A 614 -10.33 -72.34 -19.17
C THR A 614 -11.66 -71.79 -18.65
N ASP A 615 -11.85 -70.47 -18.59
CA ASP A 615 -13.17 -69.88 -18.38
C ASP A 615 -13.82 -69.51 -19.74
N PRO A 616 -14.92 -70.18 -20.16
CA PRO A 616 -15.73 -69.77 -21.31
C PRO A 616 -16.60 -68.53 -21.05
#